data_AF-A0A7W8L8W3-F1
#
_entry.id   AF-A0A7W8L8W3-F1
#
_cell.length_a   1.000
_cell.length_b   1.000
_cell.length_c   1.000
_cell.angle_alpha   90.00
_cell.angle_beta   90.00
_cell.angle_gamma   90.00
#
_symmetry.space_group_name_H-M   'P 1'
#
loop_
_entity.id
_entity.type
_entity.pdbx_description
1 polymer ?
#
loop_
_entity_poly.entity_id
_entity_poly.type
_entity_poly.pdbx_seq_one_letter_code
_entity_poly.pdbx_strand_id
1 'polypeptide(L)' 'MDKLVAETLALLLMFAGFPLTSRGSVTGNMLLLGLGLLCVIAGGALPIITRFMDHSNDKIRDAGVEFDDRAS' A
#
# COMPACT_ATOMS: atom_id res chain seq x y z
N MET A 1 3.72 -7.06 9.22
CA MET A 1 2.78 -7.61 8.21
C MET A 1 3.61 -7.98 7.00
N ASP A 2 3.41 -9.15 6.39
CA ASP A 2 4.20 -9.51 5.21
C ASP A 2 4.06 -8.46 4.11
N LYS A 3 5.18 -8.09 3.48
CA LYS A 3 5.21 -7.05 2.42
C LYS A 3 4.25 -7.36 1.28
N LEU A 4 4.18 -8.63 0.88
CA LEU A 4 3.24 -9.09 -0.15
C LEU A 4 1.78 -8.89 0.28
N VAL A 5 1.46 -9.12 1.56
CA VAL A 5 0.12 -8.89 2.11
C VAL A 5 -0.20 -7.39 2.12
N ALA A 6 0.76 -6.55 2.50
CA ALA A 6 0.61 -5.10 2.47
C ALA A 6 0.30 -4.57 1.06
N GLU A 7 1.08 -5.02 0.06
CA GLU A 7 0.91 -4.64 -1.34
C GLU A 7 -0.42 -5.17 -1.91
N THR A 8 -0.81 -6.38 -1.54
CA THR A 8 -2.09 -6.96 -1.96
C THR A 8 -3.28 -6.19 -1.38
N LEU A 9 -3.22 -5.81 -0.10
CA LEU A 9 -4.26 -5.00 0.53
C LEU A 9 -4.33 -3.60 -0.09
N ALA A 10 -3.19 -2.98 -0.35
CA ALA A 10 -3.13 -1.69 -1.03
C ALA A 10 -3.80 -1.74 -2.41
N LEU A 11 -3.52 -2.80 -3.19
CA LEU A 11 -4.12 -3.04 -4.49
C LEU A 11 -5.64 -3.19 -4.38
N LEU A 12 -6.13 -4.02 -3.46
CA LEU A 12 -7.56 -4.24 -3.24
C LEU A 12 -8.29 -2.95 -2.84
N LEU A 13 -7.67 -2.14 -1.97
CA LEU A 13 -8.21 -0.85 -1.57
C LEU A 13 -8.31 0.12 -2.76
N MET A 14 -7.29 0.17 -3.62
CA MET A 14 -7.34 0.99 -4.84
C MET A 14 -8.41 0.51 -5.81
N PHE A 15 -8.55 -0.81 -6.01
CA PHE A 15 -9.61 -1.38 -6.85
C PHE A 15 -11.01 -1.09 -6.31
N ALA A 16 -11.20 -1.11 -4.99
CA ALA A 16 -12.48 -0.78 -4.37
C ALA A 16 -12.77 0.73 -4.36
N GLY A 17 -11.73 1.56 -4.18
CA GLY A 17 -11.85 3.01 -4.09
C GLY A 17 -12.45 3.64 -5.35
N PHE A 18 -12.06 3.16 -6.53
CA PHE A 18 -12.54 3.71 -7.82
C PHE A 18 -14.06 3.57 -8.03
N PRO A 19 -14.68 2.37 -7.97
CA PRO A 19 -16.12 2.22 -8.14
C PRO A 19 -16.91 2.86 -7.00
N LEU A 20 -16.41 2.85 -5.75
CA LEU A 20 -17.07 3.49 -4.61
C LEU A 20 -17.14 5.01 -4.78
N THR A 21 -16.02 5.64 -5.16
CA THR A 21 -15.96 7.08 -5.40
C THR A 21 -16.86 7.47 -6.59
N SER A 22 -16.79 6.71 -7.69
CA SER A 22 -17.62 6.94 -8.87
C SER A 22 -19.11 6.87 -8.54
N ARG A 23 -19.57 5.79 -7.89
CA ARG A 23 -20.98 5.64 -7.50
C ARG A 23 -21.41 6.68 -6.47
N GLY A 24 -20.55 7.00 -5.49
CA GLY A 24 -20.80 8.03 -4.49
C GLY A 24 -21.02 9.40 -5.12
N SER A 25 -20.20 9.75 -6.13
CA SER A 25 -20.33 11.00 -6.89
C SER A 25 -21.63 11.04 -7.69
N VAL A 26 -21.95 9.98 -8.45
CA VAL A 26 -23.17 9.93 -9.28
C VAL A 26 -24.45 9.98 -8.45
N THR A 27 -24.45 9.33 -7.28
CA THR A 27 -25.64 9.25 -6.42
C THR A 27 -25.76 10.42 -5.43
N GLY A 28 -24.78 11.32 -5.38
CA GLY A 28 -24.69 12.35 -4.35
C GLY A 28 -24.52 11.79 -2.93
N ASN A 29 -24.18 10.51 -2.80
CA ASN A 29 -24.04 9.84 -1.50
C ASN A 29 -22.65 10.11 -0.91
N MET A 30 -22.61 11.09 -0.01
CA MET A 30 -21.37 11.58 0.60
C MET A 30 -20.68 10.54 1.49
N LEU A 31 -21.42 9.59 2.08
CA LEU A 31 -20.85 8.48 2.83
C LEU A 31 -20.08 7.53 1.92
N LEU A 32 -20.68 7.16 0.77
CA LEU A 32 -20.03 6.29 -0.21
C LEU A 32 -18.78 6.95 -0.81
N LEU A 33 -18.87 8.25 -1.08
CA LEU A 33 -17.76 9.07 -1.56
C LEU A 33 -16.62 9.12 -0.54
N GLY A 34 -16.96 9.32 0.74
CA GLY A 34 -15.98 9.32 1.84
C GLY A 34 -15.30 7.95 2.00
N LEU A 35 -16.04 6.86 1.89
CA LEU A 35 -15.46 5.51 1.92
C LEU A 35 -14.51 5.27 0.74
N GLY A 36 -14.91 5.67 -0.47
CA GLY A 36 -14.05 5.59 -1.65
C GLY A 36 -12.75 6.39 -1.47
N LEU A 37 -12.85 7.61 -0.92
CA LEU A 37 -11.69 8.44 -0.61
C LEU A 37 -10.76 7.78 0.43
N LEU A 38 -11.32 7.20 1.50
CA LEU A 38 -10.54 6.49 2.51
C LEU A 38 -9.80 5.29 1.90
N CYS A 39 -10.45 4.53 1.00
CA CYS A 39 -9.79 3.44 0.28
C CYS A 39 -8.60 3.93 -0.56
N VAL A 40 -8.73 5.06 -1.25
CA VAL A 40 -7.63 5.63 -2.05
C VAL A 40 -6.48 6.10 -1.16
N ILE A 41 -6.78 6.83 -0.07
CA ILE A 41 -5.76 7.32 0.86
C ILE A 41 -5.03 6.15 1.52
N ALA A 42 -5.76 5.18 2.05
CA ALA A 42 -5.17 4.01 2.71
C ALA A 42 -4.37 3.15 1.72
N GLY A 43 -4.92 2.89 0.53
CA GLY A 43 -4.25 2.11 -0.52
C GLY A 43 -2.99 2.79 -1.04
N GLY A 44 -2.95 4.12 -1.12
CA GLY A 44 -1.75 4.87 -1.50
C GLY A 44 -0.70 4.96 -0.39
N ALA A 45 -1.14 5.08 0.87
CA ALA A 45 -0.24 5.23 2.02
C ALA A 45 0.41 3.91 2.45
N LEU A 46 -0.32 2.79 2.38
CA LEU A 46 0.13 1.47 2.83
C LEU A 46 1.50 1.07 2.26
N PRO A 47 1.72 1.08 0.92
CA PRO A 47 3.02 0.69 0.34
C PRO A 47 4.16 1.62 0.76
N ILE A 48 3.88 2.91 0.97
CA ILE A 48 4.89 3.89 1.38
C ILE A 48 5.33 3.59 2.81
N ILE A 49 4.38 3.40 3.72
CA ILE A 49 4.66 3.10 5.12
C ILE A 49 5.42 1.77 5.23
N THR A 50 4.96 0.72 4.55
CA THR A 50 5.61 -0.60 4.65
C THR A 50 6.96 -0.67 3.95
N ARG A 51 7.24 0.20 2.98
CA ARG A 51 8.52 0.22 2.28
C ARG A 51 9.55 1.15 2.92
N PHE A 52 9.11 2.26 3.52
CA PHE A 52 10.02 3.31 4.01
C PHE A 52 10.02 3.48 5.53
N MET A 53 9.02 2.98 6.24
CA MET A 53 8.94 3.12 7.70
C MET A 53 9.15 1.80 8.43
N ASP A 54 8.72 0.67 7.85
CA ASP A 54 8.88 -0.64 8.49
C ASP A 54 10.09 -1.39 7.93
N HIS A 55 11.28 -1.03 8.40
CA HIS A 55 12.54 -1.75 8.13
C HIS A 55 12.82 -2.85 9.16
N SER A 56 11.86 -3.14 10.05
CA SER A 56 12.08 -4.01 11.22
C SER A 56 12.35 -5.47 10.86
N ASN A 57 12.05 -5.87 9.63
CA ASN A 57 12.27 -7.22 9.09
C ASN A 57 13.08 -7.23 7.78
N ASP A 58 13.63 -6.08 7.36
CA ASP A 58 14.44 -6.04 6.14
C ASP A 58 15.74 -6.83 6.36
N LYS A 59 15.97 -7.81 5.50
CA LYS A 59 17.26 -8.51 5.46
C LYS A 59 18.29 -7.54 4.88
N ILE A 60 19.54 -7.59 5.39
CA ILE A 60 20.66 -6.72 4.95
C ILE A 60 20.82 -6.71 3.40
N ARG A 61 20.45 -7.81 2.73
CA ARG A 61 20.47 -7.96 1.27
C ARG A 61 19.43 -7.12 0.52
N ASP A 62 18.29 -6.79 1.12
CA ASP A 62 17.23 -5.98 0.49
C ASP A 62 17.55 -4.47 0.52
N ALA A 63 18.53 -4.05 1.33
CA ALA A 63 19.06 -2.70 1.38
C ALA A 63 20.17 -2.44 0.32
N GLY A 64 20.46 -3.42 -0.55
CA GLY A 64 21.50 -3.30 -1.59
C GLY A 64 22.93 -3.47 -1.08
N VAL A 65 23.12 -3.97 0.15
CA VAL A 65 24.44 -4.32 0.69
C VAL A 65 24.60 -5.84 0.58
N GLU A 66 25.08 -6.31 -0.57
CA GLU A 66 25.65 -7.65 -0.66
C GLU A 66 27.07 -7.62 -0.08
N PHE A 67 27.36 -8.53 0.86
CA PHE A 67 28.74 -8.79 1.25
C PHE A 67 29.44 -9.44 0.06
N ASP A 68 30.54 -8.85 -0.40
CA ASP A 68 31.35 -9.43 -1.47
C ASP A 68 32.08 -10.66 -0.95
N ASP A 69 31.52 -11.84 -1.23
CA ASP A 69 32.08 -13.15 -0.87
C ASP A 69 33.45 -13.43 -1.55
N ARG A 70 33.95 -12.52 -2.39
CA ARG A 70 35.28 -12.60 -3.02
C ARG A 70 36.42 -12.09 -2.14
N ALA A 71 36.13 -11.52 -0.97
CA ALA A 71 37.13 -11.01 -0.04
C ALA A 71 37.59 -12.05 1.01
N SER A 72 37.45 -13.36 0.72
CA SER A 72 37.98 -14.46 1.57
C SER A 72 39.38 -14.89 1.16
#